data_AF-A0A8C8RW52-F1
#
_entry.id   AF-A0A8C8RW52-F1
#
_cell.length_a   1.000
_cell.length_b   1.000
_cell.length_c   1.000
_cell.angle_alpha   90.00
_cell.angle_beta   90.00
_cell.angle_gamma   90.00
#
_symmetry.space_group_name_H-M   'P 1'
#
loop_
_entity.id
_entity.type
_entity.pdbx_description
1 polymer ?
#
loop_
_entity_poly.entity_id
_entity_poly.type
_entity_poly.pdbx_seq_one_letter_code
_entity_poly.pdbx_strand_id
1 'polypeptide(L)' 'QAAAMPLSRLYNVFFRRTSTFTLTIVLSALVFERVFDQAADAFYERLNQGVSRAGGVRPGAPCSGPWLGPS' A
#
# COMPACT_ATOMS: atom_id res chain seq x y z
N GLN A 1 -15.99 -9.52 -19.95
CA GLN A 1 -16.90 -8.36 -19.96
C GLN A 1 -16.74 -7.65 -18.61
N ALA A 2 -16.02 -6.53 -18.55
CA ALA A 2 -15.89 -5.78 -17.31
C ALA A 2 -17.22 -5.03 -17.07
N ALA A 3 -17.98 -5.47 -16.07
CA ALA A 3 -19.25 -4.85 -15.73
C ALA A 3 -18.98 -3.49 -15.08
N ALA A 4 -18.93 -2.43 -15.88
CA ALA A 4 -18.96 -1.07 -15.37
C ALA A 4 -20.33 -0.84 -14.73
N MET A 5 -20.39 -0.85 -13.40
CA MET A 5 -21.61 -0.55 -12.67
C MET A 5 -21.93 0.95 -12.87
N PRO A 6 -23.15 1.30 -13.31
CA PRO A 6 -23.51 2.70 -13.45
C PRO A 6 -23.38 3.40 -12.09
N LEU A 7 -22.88 4.63 -12.08
CA LEU A 7 -22.55 5.39 -10.87
C LEU A 7 -23.72 5.49 -9.89
N SER A 8 -24.95 5.55 -10.43
CA SER A 8 -26.21 5.51 -9.68
C SER A 8 -26.44 4.20 -8.91
N ARG A 9 -26.05 3.05 -9.48
CA ARG A 9 -26.08 1.76 -8.75
C ARG A 9 -25.01 1.71 -7.68
N LEU A 10 -23.81 2.20 -7.95
CA LEU A 10 -22.74 2.25 -6.96
C LEU A 10 -23.14 3.10 -5.74
N TYR A 11 -23.73 4.27 -5.98
CA TYR A 11 -24.27 5.15 -4.94
C TYR A 11 -25.34 4.46 -4.09
N ASN A 12 -26.31 3.81 -4.73
CA ASN A 12 -27.41 3.15 -4.03
C ASN A 12 -26.95 1.95 -3.18
N VAL A 13 -25.90 1.24 -3.63
CA VAL A 13 -25.35 0.05 -2.94
C VAL A 13 -24.41 0.43 -1.79
N PHE A 14 -23.52 1.39 -2.00
CA PHE A 14 -22.46 1.68 -1.03
C PHE A 14 -22.69 2.98 -0.23
N PHE A 15 -23.24 4.02 -0.85
CA PHE A 15 -23.24 5.38 -0.28
C PHE A 15 -24.59 5.82 0.29
N ARG A 16 -25.67 5.07 0.03
CA ARG A 16 -27.01 5.42 0.51
C ARG A 16 -27.26 5.03 1.97
N ARG A 17 -26.47 4.11 2.53
CA ARG A 17 -26.49 3.79 3.96
C ARG A 17 -25.14 4.11 4.58
N THR A 18 -25.14 4.87 5.67
CA THR A 18 -23.91 5.29 6.37
C THR A 18 -23.06 4.10 6.82
N SER A 19 -23.68 2.96 7.16
CA SER A 19 -22.98 1.73 7.56
C SER A 19 -22.22 1.05 6.42
N THR A 20 -22.78 0.97 5.21
CA THR A 20 -22.07 0.43 4.04
C THR A 20 -20.98 1.38 3.58
N PHE A 21 -21.23 2.68 3.72
CA PHE A 21 -20.25 3.72 3.40
C PHE A 21 -19.03 3.65 4.31
N THR A 22 -19.23 3.60 5.63
CA THR A 22 -18.12 3.47 6.58
C THR A 22 -17.37 2.15 6.40
N LEU A 23 -18.07 1.04 6.17
CA LEU A 23 -17.44 -0.25 5.86
C LEU A 23 -16.55 -0.16 4.63
N THR A 24 -17.02 0.52 3.58
CA THR A 24 -16.26 0.71 2.34
C THR A 24 -15.01 1.55 2.58
N ILE A 25 -15.12 2.64 3.36
CA ILE A 25 -13.98 3.49 3.72
C ILE A 25 -12.95 2.66 4.50
N VAL A 26 -13.35 1.95 5.54
CA VAL A 26 -12.43 1.16 6.37
C VAL A 26 -11.72 0.09 5.54
N LEU A 27 -12.46 -0.66 4.72
CA LEU A 27 -11.87 -1.67 3.84
C LEU A 27 -10.89 -1.02 2.85
N SER A 28 -11.25 0.11 2.25
CA SER A 28 -10.38 0.83 1.32
C SER A 28 -9.10 1.33 2.00
N ALA A 29 -9.17 1.83 3.23
CA ALA A 29 -8.01 2.29 3.98
C ALA A 29 -7.02 1.15 4.23
N LEU A 30 -7.51 -0.01 4.69
CA LEU A 30 -6.66 -1.18 4.96
C LEU A 30 -5.98 -1.72 3.70
N VAL A 31 -6.69 -1.74 2.57
CA VAL A 31 -6.09 -2.15 1.28
C VAL A 31 -5.12 -1.08 0.77
N PHE A 32 -5.47 0.20 0.93
CA PHE A 32 -4.67 1.33 0.49
C PHE A 32 -3.33 1.38 1.20
N GLU A 33 -3.26 1.19 2.52
CA GLU A 33 -2.00 1.11 3.27
C GLU A 33 -1.02 0.16 2.58
N ARG A 34 -1.43 -1.09 2.31
CA ARG A 34 -0.53 -2.12 1.76
C ARG A 34 -0.12 -1.84 0.32
N VAL A 35 -1.06 -1.41 -0.51
CA VAL A 35 -0.81 -1.17 -1.94
C VAL A 35 0.00 0.10 -2.12
N PHE A 36 -0.32 1.15 -1.36
CA PHE A 36 0.31 2.45 -1.49
C PHE A 36 1.73 2.46 -0.95
N ASP A 37 2.01 1.79 0.18
CA ASP A 37 3.38 1.67 0.70
C ASP A 37 4.30 1.04 -0.36
N GLN A 38 3.90 -0.10 -0.92
CA GLN A 38 4.66 -0.78 -1.96
C GLN A 38 4.78 0.04 -3.25
N ALA A 39 3.71 0.74 -3.64
CA ALA A 39 3.73 1.59 -4.83
C ALA A 39 4.63 2.82 -4.66
N ALA A 40 4.57 3.46 -3.49
CA ALA A 40 5.35 4.63 -3.14
C ALA A 40 6.84 4.30 -3.08
N ASP A 41 7.22 3.18 -2.46
CA ASP A 41 8.60 2.70 -2.44
C ASP A 41 9.12 2.48 -3.87
N ALA A 42 8.37 1.72 -4.68
CA ALA A 42 8.76 1.44 -6.06
C ALA A 42 8.82 2.70 -6.94
N PHE A 43 7.96 3.69 -6.67
CA PHE A 43 7.96 4.96 -7.38
C PHE A 43 9.14 5.84 -6.97
N TYR A 44 9.44 5.89 -5.67
CA TYR A 44 10.57 6.64 -5.13
C TYR A 44 11.91 6.08 -5.60
N GLU A 45 12.08 4.76 -5.56
CA GLU A 45 13.28 4.08 -6.09
C GLU A 45 13.49 4.38 -7.58
N ARG A 46 12.40 4.49 -8.36
CA ARG A 46 12.47 4.85 -9.78
C ARG A 46 12.86 6.31 -10.02
N LEU A 47 12.43 7.21 -9.14
CA LEU A 47 12.79 8.62 -9.24
C LEU A 47 14.20 8.91 -8.74
N ASN A 48 14.68 8.16 -7.76
CA ASN A 48 15.97 8.37 -7.11
C ASN A 48 16.92 7.18 -7.31
N GLN A 49 16.99 6.70 -8.56
CA GLN A 49 17.83 5.56 -8.96
C GLN A 49 19.31 5.88 -8.68
N GLY A 50 19.88 5.28 -7.64
CA GLY A 50 21.31 5.39 -7.30
C GLY A 50 21.61 5.90 -5.88
N VAL A 51 20.64 6.52 -5.19
CA VAL A 51 20.76 6.87 -3.75
C VAL A 51 20.26 5.74 -2.86
N SER A 52 19.18 5.07 -3.27
CA SER A 52 18.58 3.99 -2.51
C SER A 52 19.26 2.66 -2.83
N ARG A 53 20.29 2.32 -2.06
CA ARG A 53 20.73 0.93 -1.92
C ARG A 53 21.26 0.67 -0.52
N ALA A 54 20.35 0.46 0.43
CA ALA A 54 20.66 -0.20 1.69
C ALA A 54 19.38 -0.73 2.35
N GLY A 55 19.29 -2.06 2.45
CA GLY A 55 18.48 -2.71 3.47
C GLY A 55 17.06 -3.06 3.05
N GLY A 56 16.91 -4.23 2.40
CA GLY A 56 15.72 -5.02 2.64
C GLY A 56 15.64 -5.36 4.12
N VAL A 57 14.98 -4.52 4.91
CA VAL A 57 14.59 -4.87 6.27
C VAL A 57 13.48 -5.90 6.12
N ARG A 58 13.84 -7.18 6.22
CA ARG A 58 12.86 -8.21 6.50
C ARG A 58 12.20 -7.85 7.83
N PRO A 59 10.87 -7.62 7.89
CA PRO A 59 10.21 -7.45 9.17
C PRO A 59 10.37 -8.77 9.94
N GLY A 60 11.16 -8.73 11.03
CA GLY A 60 11.51 -9.91 11.83
C GLY A 60 12.96 -10.38 11.75
N ALA A 61 13.87 -9.64 11.11
CA ALA A 61 15.31 -9.93 11.26
C ALA A 61 15.72 -9.70 12.73
N PRO A 62 16.27 -10.70 13.45
CA PRO A 62 16.77 -10.50 14.80
C PRO A 62 17.89 -9.45 14.79
N CYS A 63 17.89 -8.57 15.78
CA CYS A 63 18.98 -7.64 16.06
C CYS A 63 20.24 -8.42 16.48
N SER A 64 20.92 -9.06 15.53
CA SER A 64 22.24 -9.64 15.71
C SER A 64 23.03 -9.41 14.42
N GLY A 65 23.95 -8.44 14.45
CA GLY A 65 24.83 -8.07 13.34
C GLY A 65 25.76 -9.22 12.88
N PRO A 66 26.58 -8.99 11.84
CA PRO A 66 27.73 -8.08 11.98
C PRO A 66 27.94 -7.12 10.80
N TRP A 67 28.15 -5.83 11.12
CA TRP A 67 28.77 -4.88 10.19
C TRP A 67 30.27 -5.14 10.12
N LEU A 68 30.69 -6.04 9.24
CA LEU A 68 32.08 -6.20 8.84
C LEU A 68 32.35 -5.25 7.66
N GLY A 69 32.88 -4.07 7.96
CA GLY A 69 33.55 -3.22 6.96
C GLY A 69 34.98 -3.69 6.71
N PRO A 70 35.53 -3.52 5.50
CA PRO A 70 36.94 -3.82 5.25
C PRO A 70 37.84 -2.71 5.81
N SER A 71 39.00 -3.13 6.33
CA SER A 71 40.12 -2.26 6.74
C SER A 71 40.82 -1.65 5.53
#